data_AF-A0A2S7QHF8-F1
#
_entry.id   AF-A0A2S7QHF8-F1
#
_cell.length_a   1.000
_cell.length_b   1.000
_cell.length_c   1.000
_cell.angle_alpha   90.00
_cell.angle_beta   90.00
_cell.angle_gamma   90.00
#
_symmetry.space_group_name_H-M   'P 1'
#
loop_
_entity.id
_entity.type
_entity.pdbx_description
1 polymer ?
#
loop_
_entity_poly.entity_id
_entity_poly.type
_entity_poly.pdbx_seq_one_letter_code
_entity_poly.pdbx_strand_id
1 'polypeptide(L)'
;MQLSYTSSVVLLGLISGTCAVPFTPLQGRAVSPDNTCGTTGSGGNTNAYTCPTELPCCSTNGWCGSTDAYCLSTNGCQSGFGTCTVVNVTISTGSGGSSATDQTCGPGIGSCASNECCSLAGYCGTTEEYCRAPDCQFTYGPACDANKVPSGTNTSSIARTPLGSVLYGSAGIYDCANAGDMALTFDDGPYIYTSHILDVLDKYNAKATFFITGNNNAKGAIDDTTLAWPALIKYVALVPVPKLPNLPVPRPI
;
A
#
# COMPACT_ATOMS: atom_id res chain seq x y z
N MET A 1 9.52 25.78 49.21
CA MET A 1 9.47 27.12 48.58
C MET A 1 8.34 27.08 47.55
N GLN A 2 7.15 27.52 47.98
CA GLN A 2 6.03 27.84 47.09
C GLN A 2 6.38 29.07 46.26
N LEU A 3 5.79 29.19 45.06
CA LEU A 3 5.21 30.38 44.43
C LEU A 3 4.77 29.91 43.02
N SER A 4 3.49 29.70 42.71
CA SER A 4 2.33 30.60 42.62
C SER A 4 2.03 30.99 41.17
N TYR A 5 0.85 30.52 40.74
CA TYR A 5 -0.09 31.04 39.73
C TYR A 5 0.26 32.33 38.98
N THR A 6 0.14 32.26 37.66
CA THR A 6 -0.64 33.26 36.90
C THR A 6 -1.48 32.56 35.83
N SER A 7 -2.80 32.59 36.02
CA SER A 7 -3.79 32.37 34.97
C SER A 7 -3.56 33.38 33.85
N SER A 8 -3.49 32.90 32.61
CA SER A 8 -3.83 33.71 31.45
C SER A 8 -5.04 33.09 30.78
N VAL A 9 -6.15 33.82 30.93
CA VAL A 9 -7.41 33.64 30.19
C VAL A 9 -7.08 33.88 28.72
N VAL A 10 -7.05 32.82 27.91
CA VAL A 10 -7.09 32.96 26.46
C VAL A 10 -8.56 32.94 26.07
N LEU A 11 -9.01 34.12 25.66
CA LEU A 11 -10.33 34.46 25.17
C LEU A 11 -10.80 33.44 24.12
N LEU A 12 -12.02 32.91 24.30
CA LEU A 12 -12.77 32.23 23.24
C LEU A 12 -12.96 33.20 22.07
N GLY A 13 -12.17 33.01 21.02
CA GLY A 13 -12.54 33.41 19.66
C GLY A 13 -13.34 32.27 19.03
N LEU A 14 -14.66 32.42 18.96
CA LEU A 14 -15.50 31.64 18.06
C LEU A 14 -15.06 31.92 16.62
N ILE A 15 -14.23 31.05 16.07
CA ILE A 15 -14.11 30.91 14.62
C ILE A 15 -14.80 29.60 14.29
N SER A 16 -16.04 29.70 13.84
CA SER A 16 -16.67 28.62 13.07
C SER A 16 -15.89 28.45 11.78
N GLY A 17 -14.76 27.75 11.85
CA GLY A 17 -14.00 27.29 10.71
C GLY A 17 -14.45 25.87 10.40
N THR A 18 -15.38 25.72 9.47
CA THR A 18 -15.56 24.46 8.76
C THR A 18 -14.24 24.16 8.04
N CYS A 19 -13.40 23.30 8.62
CA CYS A 19 -12.29 22.69 7.88
C CYS A 19 -12.86 21.61 6.96
N ALA A 20 -13.65 22.02 5.98
CA ALA A 20 -13.62 21.35 4.69
C ALA A 20 -12.25 21.71 4.12
N VAL A 21 -11.32 20.75 4.08
CA VAL A 21 -10.19 20.85 3.17
C VAL A 21 -10.79 20.88 1.77
N PRO A 22 -10.73 21.99 1.02
CA PRO A 22 -11.02 21.91 -0.38
C PRO A 22 -9.95 20.98 -0.97
N PHE A 23 -10.36 19.81 -1.42
CA PHE A 23 -9.64 19.09 -2.47
C PHE A 23 -9.56 20.08 -3.63
N THR A 24 -8.45 20.83 -3.68
CA THR A 24 -8.20 21.75 -4.77
C THR A 24 -7.89 20.88 -5.97
N PRO A 25 -8.67 21.00 -7.06
CA PRO A 25 -8.34 20.33 -8.30
C PRO A 25 -6.96 20.84 -8.75
N LEU A 26 -6.17 19.91 -9.29
CA LEU A 26 -4.95 20.11 -10.08
C LEU A 26 -4.92 21.46 -10.82
N GLN A 27 -4.33 22.49 -10.21
CA GLN A 27 -4.00 23.73 -10.90
C GLN A 27 -2.74 24.38 -10.29
N GLY A 28 -1.64 24.29 -11.02
CA GLY A 28 -0.44 25.11 -10.87
C GLY A 28 0.36 24.92 -9.58
N ARG A 29 0.98 23.75 -9.38
CA ARG A 29 1.99 23.56 -8.32
C ARG A 29 3.11 24.60 -8.47
N ALA A 30 3.54 25.20 -7.35
CA ALA A 30 4.57 26.23 -7.33
C ALA A 30 5.93 25.68 -7.82
N VAL A 31 6.71 26.53 -8.48
CA VAL A 31 8.08 26.23 -8.90
C VAL A 31 9.00 26.21 -7.68
N SER A 32 9.89 25.23 -7.64
CA SER A 32 10.81 25.00 -6.53
C SER A 32 11.74 26.19 -6.25
N PRO A 33 11.88 26.62 -4.98
CA PRO A 33 12.84 27.65 -4.59
C PRO A 33 14.28 27.15 -4.45
N ASP A 34 14.50 25.83 -4.30
CA ASP A 34 15.78 25.22 -3.95
C ASP A 34 16.15 24.01 -4.82
N ASN A 35 15.44 23.84 -5.95
CA ASN A 35 15.54 22.72 -6.88
C ASN A 35 15.09 21.36 -6.31
N THR A 36 14.46 21.30 -5.13
CA THR A 36 13.75 20.10 -4.68
C THR A 36 12.37 19.99 -5.33
N CYS A 37 11.94 18.80 -5.69
CA CYS A 37 10.68 18.60 -6.42
C CYS A 37 10.05 17.25 -6.12
N GLY A 38 8.77 17.10 -6.47
CA GLY A 38 8.14 15.80 -6.39
C GLY A 38 7.59 15.46 -5.02
N THR A 39 7.27 14.18 -4.85
CA THR A 39 6.76 13.62 -3.58
C THR A 39 7.70 12.58 -3.00
N THR A 40 8.79 12.25 -3.70
CA THR A 40 9.79 11.27 -3.27
C THR A 40 11.16 11.92 -3.07
N GLY A 41 12.04 11.23 -2.34
CA GLY A 41 13.40 11.70 -2.07
C GLY A 41 13.44 13.04 -1.32
N SER A 42 14.33 13.93 -1.74
CA SER A 42 14.54 15.23 -1.08
C SER A 42 13.36 16.20 -1.23
N GLY A 43 12.46 15.97 -2.19
CA GLY A 43 11.27 16.80 -2.41
C GLY A 43 9.99 16.26 -1.77
N GLY A 44 10.03 15.11 -1.08
CA GLY A 44 8.90 14.48 -0.40
C GLY A 44 8.34 15.22 0.82
N ASN A 45 8.21 16.53 0.72
CA ASN A 45 7.57 17.40 1.70
C ASN A 45 6.14 17.75 1.26
N THR A 46 5.37 18.37 2.16
CA THR A 46 3.95 18.71 1.92
C THR A 46 3.72 19.70 0.77
N ASN A 47 4.75 20.43 0.31
CA ASN A 47 4.61 21.44 -0.73
C ASN A 47 4.74 20.84 -2.14
N ALA A 48 5.51 19.76 -2.28
CA ALA A 48 5.66 18.97 -3.51
C ALA A 48 5.78 19.83 -4.79
N TYR A 49 6.88 20.57 -4.87
CA TYR A 49 7.15 21.59 -5.90
C TYR A 49 7.35 21.00 -7.30
N THR A 50 7.10 21.82 -8.32
CA THR A 50 7.49 21.57 -9.72
C THR A 50 8.85 22.16 -10.03
N CYS A 51 9.45 21.72 -11.12
CA CYS A 51 10.76 22.21 -11.55
C CYS A 51 10.72 23.48 -12.40
N PRO A 52 11.75 24.35 -12.32
CA PRO A 52 11.90 25.50 -13.20
C PRO A 52 12.17 25.07 -14.65
N THR A 53 11.90 25.95 -15.61
CA THR A 53 12.05 25.66 -17.04
C THR A 53 13.48 25.31 -17.46
N GLU A 54 14.48 25.82 -16.75
CA GLU A 54 15.90 25.55 -17.00
C GLU A 54 16.34 24.13 -16.56
N LEU A 55 15.60 23.53 -15.62
CA LEU A 55 15.86 22.20 -15.07
C LEU A 55 14.55 21.39 -15.07
N PRO A 56 13.95 21.14 -16.24
CA PRO A 56 12.52 20.88 -16.35
C PRO A 56 12.07 19.53 -15.75
N CYS A 57 12.99 18.64 -15.41
CA CYS A 57 12.70 17.27 -15.03
C CYS A 57 12.87 17.03 -13.53
N CYS A 58 11.89 16.36 -12.92
CA CYS A 58 11.96 15.99 -11.51
C CYS A 58 12.40 14.54 -11.36
N SER A 59 13.61 14.29 -10.86
CA SER A 59 14.15 12.93 -10.67
C SER A 59 13.45 12.15 -9.55
N THR A 60 13.62 10.82 -9.52
CA THR A 60 13.12 9.95 -8.43
C THR A 60 13.65 10.36 -7.05
N ASN A 61 14.85 10.94 -7.01
CA ASN A 61 15.51 11.42 -5.79
C ASN A 61 15.00 12.79 -5.31
N GLY A 62 14.02 13.37 -6.01
CA GLY A 62 13.38 14.62 -5.61
C GLY A 62 14.18 15.87 -5.94
N TRP A 63 14.94 15.86 -7.03
CA TRP A 63 15.75 16.97 -7.52
C TRP A 63 15.42 17.34 -8.97
N CYS A 64 15.42 18.64 -9.25
CA CYS A 64 15.28 19.19 -10.60
C CYS A 64 16.58 19.06 -11.41
N GLY A 65 16.45 18.68 -12.68
CA GLY A 65 17.57 18.57 -13.61
C GLY A 65 17.12 18.54 -15.07
N SER A 66 18.07 18.45 -15.98
CA SER A 66 17.84 18.48 -17.44
C SER A 66 18.50 17.35 -18.21
N THR A 67 19.23 16.45 -17.54
CA THR A 67 19.87 15.28 -18.17
C THR A 67 18.98 14.05 -18.13
N ASP A 68 19.32 13.03 -18.90
CA ASP A 68 18.61 11.74 -18.93
C ASP A 68 18.43 11.09 -17.55
N ALA A 69 19.37 11.29 -16.63
CA ALA A 69 19.25 10.81 -15.24
C ALA A 69 18.05 11.42 -14.48
N TYR A 70 17.60 12.61 -14.91
CA TYR A 70 16.48 13.33 -14.33
C TYR A 70 15.23 13.23 -15.19
N CYS A 71 15.41 13.21 -16.52
CA CYS A 71 14.33 13.34 -17.48
C CYS A 71 13.76 12.01 -17.95
N LEU A 72 14.57 10.95 -18.05
CA LEU A 72 14.06 9.68 -18.52
C LEU A 72 13.03 9.13 -17.55
N SER A 73 11.84 8.83 -18.07
CA SER A 73 10.82 8.13 -17.29
C SER A 73 11.34 6.80 -16.75
N THR A 74 12.26 6.13 -17.47
CA THR A 74 12.93 4.90 -17.02
C THR A 74 13.87 5.09 -15.83
N ASN A 75 14.36 6.31 -15.59
CA ASN A 75 15.16 6.67 -14.41
C ASN A 75 14.29 7.20 -13.25
N GLY A 76 12.97 7.05 -13.34
CA GLY A 76 12.02 7.43 -12.30
C GLY A 76 11.69 8.92 -12.27
N CYS A 77 11.70 9.58 -13.43
CA CYS A 77 11.21 10.96 -13.53
C CYS A 77 9.74 11.08 -13.08
N GLN A 78 9.44 12.02 -12.19
CA GLN A 78 8.14 12.25 -11.58
C GLN A 78 7.29 13.17 -12.47
N SER A 79 6.50 12.60 -13.38
CA SER A 79 5.75 13.33 -14.43
C SER A 79 4.68 14.30 -13.93
N GLY A 80 4.26 14.19 -12.66
CA GLY A 80 3.39 15.19 -12.00
C GLY A 80 4.12 16.45 -11.52
N PHE A 81 5.45 16.48 -11.61
CA PHE A 81 6.32 17.49 -11.00
C PHE A 81 7.44 17.99 -11.93
N GLY A 82 7.55 17.42 -13.14
CA GLY A 82 8.47 17.87 -14.19
C GLY A 82 8.13 17.28 -15.55
N THR A 83 8.83 17.73 -16.59
CA THR A 83 8.68 17.25 -17.97
C THR A 83 9.54 16.01 -18.18
N CYS A 84 8.94 14.83 -18.08
CA CYS A 84 9.65 13.58 -18.30
C CYS A 84 9.71 13.23 -19.79
N THR A 85 10.90 12.83 -20.24
CA THR A 85 11.10 12.26 -21.57
C THR A 85 10.67 10.81 -21.54
N VAL A 86 9.55 10.53 -22.20
CA VAL A 86 9.19 9.19 -22.63
C VAL A 86 9.97 8.87 -23.89
N VAL A 87 10.75 7.79 -23.87
CA VAL A 87 11.36 7.27 -25.10
C VAL A 87 10.24 6.60 -25.88
N ASN A 88 9.63 7.35 -26.80
CA ASN A 88 8.62 6.81 -27.71
C ASN A 88 9.31 5.92 -28.75
N VAL A 89 9.50 4.66 -28.42
CA VAL A 89 9.71 3.61 -29.42
C VAL A 89 8.45 3.59 -30.27
N THR A 90 8.58 3.81 -31.59
CA THR A 90 7.47 3.71 -32.53
C THR A 90 6.96 2.27 -32.57
N ILE A 91 5.94 1.97 -31.76
CA ILE A 91 5.24 0.69 -31.73
C ILE A 91 4.05 0.78 -32.69
N SER A 92 4.18 0.12 -33.83
CA SER A 92 3.06 -0.19 -34.71
C SER A 92 2.09 -1.12 -33.99
N THR A 93 0.82 -0.72 -33.93
CA THR A 93 -0.30 -1.50 -33.41
C THR A 93 -0.42 -2.83 -34.15
N GLY A 94 0.07 -3.91 -33.53
CA GLY A 94 -0.09 -5.28 -33.97
C GLY A 94 -0.60 -6.13 -32.82
N SER A 95 -1.85 -6.54 -32.91
CA SER A 95 -2.46 -7.52 -32.00
C SER A 95 -1.71 -8.85 -32.10
N GLY A 96 -1.10 -9.28 -30.99
CA GLY A 96 -0.68 -10.66 -30.78
C GLY A 96 0.77 -10.99 -31.15
N GLY A 97 1.51 -11.50 -30.17
CA GLY A 97 2.70 -12.32 -30.39
C GLY A 97 4.02 -11.55 -30.29
N SER A 98 4.62 -11.65 -29.12
CA SER A 98 6.03 -11.47 -28.77
C SER A 98 7.01 -11.35 -29.95
N SER A 99 7.64 -10.18 -30.10
CA SER A 99 9.00 -10.08 -30.63
C SER A 99 9.95 -9.92 -29.46
N ALA A 100 10.89 -10.84 -29.38
CA ALA A 100 11.79 -11.11 -28.26
C ALA A 100 12.89 -10.04 -28.04
N THR A 101 12.57 -8.75 -28.14
CA THR A 101 13.55 -7.70 -27.85
C THR A 101 13.12 -6.68 -26.80
N ASP A 102 11.83 -6.49 -26.55
CA ASP A 102 11.39 -5.61 -25.46
C ASP A 102 10.46 -6.40 -24.52
N GLN A 103 11.09 -7.11 -23.59
CA GLN A 103 10.48 -7.81 -22.44
C GLN A 103 9.85 -6.80 -21.46
N THR A 104 9.15 -5.78 -21.94
CA THR A 104 8.61 -4.69 -21.13
C THR A 104 7.09 -4.77 -21.01
N CYS A 105 6.57 -4.34 -19.87
CA CYS A 105 5.16 -4.41 -19.52
C CYS A 105 4.80 -3.23 -18.61
N GLY A 106 3.49 -3.04 -18.40
CA GLY A 106 2.98 -2.00 -17.52
C GLY A 106 2.02 -1.05 -18.24
N PRO A 107 1.57 0.00 -17.53
CA PRO A 107 0.62 0.98 -18.06
C PRO A 107 1.10 1.60 -19.38
N GLY A 108 0.26 1.54 -20.41
CA GLY A 108 0.56 2.09 -21.73
C GLY A 108 1.55 1.27 -22.59
N ILE A 109 2.14 0.20 -22.04
CA ILE A 109 3.04 -0.70 -22.77
C ILE A 109 2.31 -2.00 -23.14
N GLY A 110 1.66 -2.64 -22.16
CA GLY A 110 0.98 -3.91 -22.35
C GLY A 110 1.24 -4.91 -21.23
N SER A 111 0.79 -6.14 -21.43
CA SER A 111 0.92 -7.23 -20.45
C SER A 111 1.91 -8.28 -20.92
N CYS A 112 2.55 -8.96 -19.97
CA CYS A 112 3.42 -10.11 -20.23
C CYS A 112 2.65 -11.34 -20.72
N ALA A 113 3.39 -12.38 -21.13
CA ALA A 113 2.80 -13.67 -21.44
C ALA A 113 2.05 -14.26 -20.22
N SER A 114 1.16 -15.22 -20.47
CA SER A 114 0.29 -15.80 -19.43
C SER A 114 1.05 -16.48 -18.27
N ASN A 115 2.28 -16.93 -18.52
CA ASN A 115 3.16 -17.57 -17.55
C ASN A 115 4.23 -16.62 -16.99
N GLU A 116 4.14 -15.32 -17.27
CA GLU A 116 5.11 -14.32 -16.85
C GLU A 116 4.49 -13.25 -15.95
N CYS A 117 5.35 -12.67 -15.15
CA CYS A 117 5.07 -11.62 -14.20
C CYS A 117 5.62 -10.29 -14.72
N CYS A 118 4.92 -9.20 -14.42
CA CYS A 118 5.38 -7.86 -14.74
C CYS A 118 6.00 -7.25 -13.50
N SER A 119 7.32 -7.09 -13.47
CA SER A 119 8.02 -6.52 -12.32
C SER A 119 7.66 -5.05 -12.11
N LEU A 120 7.98 -4.50 -10.94
CA LEU A 120 7.82 -3.07 -10.65
C LEU A 120 8.57 -2.18 -11.66
N ALA A 121 9.72 -2.67 -12.16
CA ALA A 121 10.52 -1.98 -13.17
C ALA A 121 9.92 -2.04 -14.59
N GLY A 122 8.79 -2.71 -14.77
CA GLY A 122 8.10 -2.81 -16.06
C GLY A 122 8.75 -3.83 -16.99
N TYR A 123 9.29 -4.93 -16.45
CA TYR A 123 9.85 -6.02 -17.25
C TYR A 123 9.14 -7.34 -17.01
N CYS A 124 9.05 -8.16 -18.05
CA CYS A 124 8.52 -9.51 -18.02
C CYS A 124 9.58 -10.51 -17.59
N GLY A 125 9.19 -11.39 -16.66
CA GLY A 125 10.05 -12.46 -16.15
C GLY A 125 9.30 -13.41 -15.23
N THR A 126 9.98 -14.45 -14.76
CA THR A 126 9.37 -15.56 -14.00
C THR A 126 10.00 -15.80 -12.64
N THR A 127 11.07 -15.06 -12.30
CA THR A 127 11.73 -15.18 -11.00
C THR A 127 10.93 -14.48 -9.91
N GLU A 128 11.27 -14.78 -8.65
CA GLU A 128 10.62 -14.19 -7.49
C GLU A 128 10.59 -12.66 -7.53
N GLU A 129 11.69 -12.01 -7.92
CA GLU A 129 11.80 -10.56 -8.06
C GLU A 129 10.75 -9.93 -8.99
N TYR A 130 10.34 -10.69 -10.02
CA TYR A 130 9.32 -10.23 -10.96
C TYR A 130 7.92 -10.52 -10.45
N CYS A 131 7.75 -11.65 -9.77
CA CYS A 131 6.45 -12.22 -9.41
C CYS A 131 5.95 -11.89 -8.02
N ARG A 132 6.81 -11.35 -7.15
CA ARG A 132 6.48 -11.04 -5.76
C ARG A 132 5.62 -9.78 -5.68
N ALA A 133 4.38 -9.90 -5.21
CA ALA A 133 3.56 -8.76 -4.83
C ALA A 133 4.10 -8.12 -3.53
N PRO A 134 3.82 -6.83 -3.28
CA PRO A 134 3.02 -5.90 -4.12
C PRO A 134 3.77 -5.34 -5.33
N ASP A 135 5.06 -5.66 -5.47
CA ASP A 135 5.93 -5.10 -6.51
C ASP A 135 5.53 -5.59 -7.92
N CYS A 136 4.99 -6.80 -8.03
CA CYS A 136 4.43 -7.33 -9.27
C CYS A 136 3.18 -6.56 -9.71
N GLN A 137 3.22 -5.97 -10.91
CA GLN A 137 2.11 -5.23 -11.49
C GLN A 137 1.02 -6.19 -11.99
N PHE A 138 0.16 -6.65 -11.08
CA PHE A 138 -0.80 -7.74 -11.33
C PHE A 138 -1.77 -7.53 -12.50
N THR A 139 -2.05 -6.28 -12.89
CA THR A 139 -2.87 -5.99 -14.09
C THR A 139 -2.13 -6.33 -15.40
N TYR A 140 -0.79 -6.32 -15.38
CA TYR A 140 0.08 -6.53 -16.54
C TYR A 140 0.91 -7.81 -16.46
N GLY A 141 0.95 -8.49 -15.31
CA GLY A 141 1.61 -9.78 -15.11
C GLY A 141 0.62 -10.87 -14.72
N PRO A 142 0.11 -11.68 -15.66
CA PRO A 142 -0.86 -12.73 -15.35
C PRO A 142 -0.36 -13.75 -14.31
N ALA A 143 0.95 -13.98 -14.22
CA ALA A 143 1.53 -14.95 -13.29
C ALA A 143 1.95 -14.39 -11.92
N CYS A 144 1.69 -13.11 -11.61
CA CYS A 144 1.94 -12.53 -10.28
C CYS A 144 1.33 -13.40 -9.17
N ASP A 145 2.00 -13.51 -8.03
CA ASP A 145 1.49 -14.25 -6.87
C ASP A 145 0.09 -13.76 -6.43
N ALA A 146 -0.15 -12.45 -6.46
CA ALA A 146 -1.45 -11.84 -6.14
C ALA A 146 -2.59 -12.28 -7.08
N ASN A 147 -2.29 -12.75 -8.29
CA ASN A 147 -3.27 -13.29 -9.23
C ASN A 147 -3.54 -14.79 -9.01
N LYS A 148 -2.75 -15.46 -8.16
CA LYS A 148 -2.95 -16.89 -7.87
C LYS A 148 -4.12 -17.07 -6.92
N VAL A 149 -5.25 -17.49 -7.48
CA VAL A 149 -6.43 -17.84 -6.70
C VAL A 149 -6.23 -19.24 -6.08
N PRO A 150 -6.54 -19.42 -4.78
CA PRO A 150 -6.54 -20.72 -4.14
C PRO A 150 -7.39 -21.76 -4.86
N SER A 151 -7.02 -23.04 -4.72
CA SER A 151 -7.85 -24.13 -5.25
C SER A 151 -9.18 -24.19 -4.50
N GLY A 152 -10.29 -24.35 -5.22
CA GLY A 152 -11.61 -24.53 -4.63
C GLY A 152 -12.69 -23.66 -5.26
N THR A 153 -13.90 -23.74 -4.71
CA THR A 153 -15.04 -22.95 -5.19
C THR A 153 -14.91 -21.50 -4.76
N ASN A 154 -15.18 -20.58 -5.68
CA ASN A 154 -15.21 -19.15 -5.39
C ASN A 154 -16.24 -18.85 -4.27
N THR A 155 -15.80 -18.14 -3.22
CA THR A 155 -16.62 -17.84 -2.04
C THR A 155 -17.22 -16.43 -2.06
N SER A 156 -17.15 -15.72 -3.19
CA SER A 156 -17.69 -14.35 -3.33
C SER A 156 -19.20 -14.30 -3.12
N SER A 157 -19.92 -15.38 -3.46
CA SER A 157 -21.37 -15.51 -3.30
C SER A 157 -21.81 -16.03 -1.93
N ILE A 158 -20.88 -16.49 -1.09
CA ILE A 158 -21.20 -16.97 0.25
C ILE A 158 -21.53 -15.77 1.13
N ALA A 159 -22.77 -15.72 1.64
CA ALA A 159 -23.22 -14.67 2.54
C ALA A 159 -22.40 -14.67 3.83
N ARG A 160 -21.81 -13.53 4.19
CA ARG A 160 -21.10 -13.31 5.45
C ARG A 160 -22.04 -12.57 6.39
N THR A 161 -22.61 -13.29 7.37
CA THR A 161 -23.51 -12.69 8.35
C THR A 161 -22.76 -11.64 9.18
N PRO A 162 -23.22 -10.37 9.19
CA PRO A 162 -22.61 -9.34 10.03
C PRO A 162 -22.70 -9.71 11.51
N LEU A 163 -21.62 -9.51 12.25
CA LEU A 163 -21.57 -9.76 13.69
C LEU A 163 -21.86 -8.46 14.46
N GLY A 164 -23.07 -8.34 14.99
CA GLY A 164 -23.46 -7.20 15.83
C GLY A 164 -23.27 -5.86 15.12
N SER A 165 -22.70 -4.89 15.85
CA SER A 165 -22.46 -3.52 15.38
C SER A 165 -21.05 -3.30 14.80
N VAL A 166 -20.37 -4.37 14.36
CA VAL A 166 -19.04 -4.27 13.75
C VAL A 166 -19.15 -3.61 12.37
N LEU A 167 -18.27 -2.66 12.09
CA LEU A 167 -18.20 -2.01 10.78
C LEU A 167 -17.58 -2.96 9.74
N TYR A 168 -18.23 -3.10 8.58
CA TYR A 168 -17.75 -3.88 7.44
C TYR A 168 -17.62 -2.97 6.22
N GLY A 169 -16.46 -3.02 5.54
CA GLY A 169 -16.25 -2.27 4.29
C GLY A 169 -16.46 -0.75 4.41
N SER A 170 -16.39 -0.19 5.62
CA SER A 170 -16.52 1.25 5.88
C SER A 170 -15.32 2.03 5.36
N ALA A 171 -15.44 3.35 5.29
CA ALA A 171 -14.37 4.25 4.84
C ALA A 171 -13.03 4.05 5.57
N GLY A 172 -13.02 3.52 6.80
CA GLY A 172 -11.84 3.25 7.59
C GLY A 172 -12.05 3.71 9.03
N ILE A 173 -11.13 3.32 9.93
CA ILE A 173 -11.04 3.87 11.28
C ILE A 173 -9.88 4.87 11.26
N TYR A 174 -10.18 6.16 11.35
CA TYR A 174 -9.19 7.24 11.25
C TYR A 174 -8.93 7.94 12.58
N ASP A 175 -9.88 7.84 13.52
CA ASP A 175 -9.80 8.45 14.83
C ASP A 175 -10.08 7.41 15.91
N CYS A 176 -9.41 7.56 17.05
CA CYS A 176 -9.73 6.78 18.23
C CYS A 176 -11.04 7.25 18.83
N ALA A 177 -11.87 6.31 19.31
CA ALA A 177 -13.12 6.66 19.98
C ALA A 177 -12.85 7.41 21.30
N ASN A 178 -11.76 7.07 22.00
CA ASN A 178 -11.33 7.72 23.23
C ASN A 178 -9.89 8.21 23.12
N ALA A 179 -9.57 9.29 23.83
CA ALA A 179 -8.22 9.80 23.91
C ALA A 179 -7.31 8.80 24.65
N GLY A 180 -6.15 8.51 24.06
CA GLY A 180 -5.17 7.57 24.61
C GLY A 180 -5.38 6.11 24.20
N ASP A 181 -6.43 5.78 23.46
CA ASP A 181 -6.56 4.47 22.83
C ASP A 181 -5.49 4.29 21.75
N MET A 182 -5.04 3.05 21.59
CA MET A 182 -4.08 2.66 20.56
C MET A 182 -4.53 1.34 19.94
N ALA A 183 -4.54 1.28 18.61
CA ALA A 183 -4.82 0.07 17.85
C ALA A 183 -3.53 -0.41 17.18
N LEU A 184 -3.07 -1.59 17.56
CA LEU A 184 -1.92 -2.23 16.94
C LEU A 184 -2.39 -3.10 15.77
N THR A 185 -1.85 -2.83 14.59
CA THR A 185 -2.16 -3.58 13.37
C THR A 185 -0.89 -4.18 12.77
N PHE A 186 -1.02 -5.39 12.23
CA PHE A 186 0.03 -6.07 11.48
C PHE A 186 -0.49 -6.38 10.08
N ASP A 187 0.18 -5.81 9.08
CA ASP A 187 -0.23 -5.90 7.68
C ASP A 187 0.54 -7.02 6.93
N ASP A 188 -0.04 -7.52 5.85
CA ASP A 188 0.57 -8.47 4.90
C ASP A 188 1.07 -9.83 5.45
N GLY A 189 0.73 -10.16 6.69
CA GLY A 189 1.07 -11.43 7.31
C GLY A 189 0.22 -12.61 6.80
N PRO A 190 0.48 -13.83 7.30
CA PRO A 190 1.58 -14.24 8.17
C PRO A 190 2.93 -14.34 7.42
N TYR A 191 4.03 -14.25 8.16
CA TYR A 191 5.38 -14.47 7.63
C TYR A 191 6.33 -14.93 8.76
N ILE A 192 7.64 -14.85 8.54
CA ILE A 192 8.68 -15.42 9.42
C ILE A 192 8.65 -14.91 10.87
N TYR A 193 8.13 -13.70 11.12
CA TYR A 193 8.07 -13.11 12.47
C TYR A 193 6.71 -13.22 13.14
N THR A 194 5.69 -13.72 12.44
CA THR A 194 4.32 -13.69 12.96
C THR A 194 4.16 -14.52 14.23
N SER A 195 4.84 -15.66 14.37
CA SER A 195 4.83 -16.45 15.62
C SER A 195 5.42 -15.68 16.80
N HIS A 196 6.61 -15.10 16.62
CA HIS A 196 7.26 -14.32 17.67
C HIS A 196 6.41 -13.10 18.09
N ILE A 197 5.75 -12.44 17.13
CA ILE A 197 4.81 -11.35 17.43
C ILE A 197 3.65 -11.85 18.30
N LEU A 198 3.05 -12.99 17.97
CA LEU A 198 1.96 -13.59 18.75
C LEU A 198 2.40 -13.91 20.19
N ASP A 199 3.60 -14.47 20.36
CA ASP A 199 4.17 -14.76 21.69
C ASP A 199 4.36 -13.49 22.53
N VAL A 200 4.83 -12.40 21.91
CA VAL A 200 5.01 -11.11 22.59
C VAL A 200 3.66 -10.51 22.99
N LEU A 201 2.66 -10.56 22.10
CA LEU A 201 1.32 -10.04 22.41
C LEU A 201 0.68 -10.82 23.57
N ASP A 202 0.80 -12.15 23.57
CA ASP A 202 0.27 -12.99 24.64
C ASP A 202 0.97 -12.72 25.98
N LYS A 203 2.31 -12.62 25.97
CA LYS A 203 3.12 -12.29 27.15
C LYS A 203 2.67 -11.00 27.85
N TYR A 204 2.25 -10.00 27.08
CA TYR A 204 1.79 -8.71 27.63
C TYR A 204 0.26 -8.59 27.70
N ASN A 205 -0.49 -9.66 27.39
CA ASN A 205 -1.94 -9.65 27.30
C ASN A 205 -2.47 -8.50 26.41
N ALA A 206 -1.73 -8.19 25.34
CA ALA A 206 -2.06 -7.16 24.38
C ALA A 206 -2.93 -7.72 23.25
N LYS A 207 -3.77 -6.87 22.66
CA LYS A 207 -4.61 -7.22 21.51
C LYS A 207 -4.13 -6.49 20.27
N ALA A 208 -4.16 -7.16 19.13
CA ALA A 208 -3.81 -6.60 17.84
C ALA A 208 -4.73 -7.16 16.75
N THR A 209 -4.83 -6.43 15.64
CA THR A 209 -5.53 -6.88 14.42
C THR A 209 -4.51 -7.27 13.37
N PHE A 210 -4.70 -8.44 12.75
CA PHE A 210 -3.86 -8.93 11.68
C PHE A 210 -4.62 -8.87 10.36
N PHE A 211 -4.02 -8.23 9.35
CA PHE A 211 -4.49 -8.28 7.98
C PHE A 211 -3.76 -9.42 7.27
N ILE A 212 -4.51 -10.47 6.99
CA ILE A 212 -3.98 -11.71 6.41
C ILE A 212 -4.11 -11.64 4.89
N THR A 213 -3.01 -11.86 4.18
CA THR A 213 -2.99 -11.94 2.73
C THR A 213 -2.98 -13.38 2.23
N GLY A 214 -3.62 -13.62 1.09
CA GLY A 214 -3.76 -14.96 0.49
C GLY A 214 -2.48 -15.51 -0.12
N ASN A 215 -1.97 -14.86 -1.16
CA ASN A 215 -0.67 -15.21 -1.76
C ASN A 215 0.02 -13.90 -2.14
N ASN A 216 1.02 -13.52 -1.36
CA ASN A 216 1.69 -12.22 -1.44
C ASN A 216 3.12 -12.35 -0.87
N ASN A 217 4.05 -11.51 -1.30
CA ASN A 217 5.44 -11.54 -0.86
C ASN A 217 6.13 -12.90 -1.09
N ALA A 218 5.74 -13.64 -2.14
CA ALA A 218 6.32 -14.94 -2.49
C ALA A 218 6.29 -15.99 -1.36
N LYS A 219 5.47 -15.79 -0.32
CA LYS A 219 5.36 -16.71 0.83
C LYS A 219 4.60 -18.01 0.51
N GLY A 220 4.03 -18.11 -0.69
CA GLY A 220 3.14 -19.18 -1.09
C GLY A 220 1.69 -18.93 -0.66
N ALA A 221 0.82 -19.87 -1.02
CA ALA A 221 -0.61 -19.77 -0.75
C ALA A 221 -0.90 -19.99 0.74
N ILE A 222 -1.79 -19.16 1.28
CA ILE A 222 -2.15 -19.15 2.70
C ILE A 222 -2.80 -20.45 3.19
N ASP A 223 -3.44 -21.18 2.28
CA ASP A 223 -4.18 -22.40 2.51
C ASP A 223 -3.39 -23.67 2.12
N ASP A 224 -2.14 -23.52 1.67
CA ASP A 224 -1.25 -24.64 1.41
C ASP A 224 -0.90 -25.35 2.73
N THR A 225 -1.41 -26.57 2.89
CA THR A 225 -1.24 -27.38 4.11
C THR A 225 0.17 -27.91 4.31
N THR A 226 1.04 -27.77 3.30
CA THR A 226 2.48 -28.08 3.42
C THR A 226 3.27 -26.95 4.06
N LEU A 227 2.70 -25.74 4.12
CA LEU A 227 3.31 -24.56 4.75
C LEU A 227 2.83 -24.40 6.21
N ALA A 228 3.53 -23.56 6.97
CA ALA A 228 3.20 -23.30 8.37
C ALA A 228 1.96 -22.41 8.56
N TRP A 229 1.50 -21.73 7.50
CA TRP A 229 0.49 -20.68 7.58
C TRP A 229 -0.87 -21.15 8.11
N PRO A 230 -1.45 -22.28 7.65
CA PRO A 230 -2.75 -22.73 8.13
C PRO A 230 -2.79 -23.00 9.63
N ALA A 231 -1.69 -23.49 10.21
CA ALA A 231 -1.58 -23.64 11.65
C ALA A 231 -1.53 -22.27 12.34
N LEU A 232 -0.69 -21.36 11.85
CA LEU A 232 -0.52 -20.03 12.43
C LEU A 232 -1.79 -19.18 12.41
N ILE A 233 -2.56 -19.23 11.33
CA ILE A 233 -3.82 -18.48 11.20
C ILE A 233 -4.87 -18.97 12.18
N LYS A 234 -4.90 -20.27 12.48
CA LYS A 234 -5.75 -20.79 13.55
C LYS A 234 -5.37 -20.17 14.88
N TYR A 235 -4.09 -19.98 15.17
CA TYR A 235 -3.66 -19.26 16.38
C TYR A 235 -4.11 -17.79 16.37
N VAL A 236 -3.99 -17.07 15.25
CA VAL A 236 -4.49 -15.69 15.10
C VAL A 236 -5.99 -15.60 15.36
N ALA A 237 -6.77 -16.54 14.84
CA ALA A 237 -8.24 -16.56 14.97
C ALA A 237 -8.74 -17.09 16.32
N LEU A 238 -7.92 -17.87 17.03
CA LEU A 238 -8.29 -18.54 18.28
C LEU A 238 -7.76 -17.86 19.53
N VAL A 239 -7.02 -16.74 19.44
CA VAL A 239 -6.76 -15.93 20.64
C VAL A 239 -8.13 -15.54 21.20
N PRO A 240 -8.55 -16.07 22.36
CA PRO A 240 -9.90 -15.86 22.84
C PRO A 240 -10.10 -14.36 23.00
N VAL A 241 -11.11 -13.82 22.32
CA VAL A 241 -11.80 -12.65 22.84
C VAL A 241 -12.20 -13.07 24.26
N PRO A 242 -11.79 -12.35 25.33
CA PRO A 242 -12.26 -12.67 26.66
C PRO A 242 -13.76 -12.82 26.57
N LYS A 243 -14.31 -13.96 27.03
CA LYS A 243 -15.76 -14.17 27.09
C LYS A 243 -16.36 -12.89 27.66
N LEU A 244 -17.03 -12.08 26.82
CA LEU A 244 -18.04 -11.18 27.33
C LEU A 244 -18.99 -12.10 28.09
N PRO A 245 -19.29 -11.85 29.37
CA PRO A 245 -19.81 -12.87 30.28
C PRO A 245 -21.17 -13.48 29.93
N ASN A 246 -21.76 -13.29 28.73
CA ASN A 246 -23.11 -13.74 28.40
C ASN A 246 -23.38 -14.16 26.93
N LEU A 247 -22.39 -14.56 26.11
CA LEU A 247 -22.71 -15.10 24.77
C LEU A 247 -22.65 -16.65 24.74
N PRO A 248 -23.71 -17.33 24.25
CA PRO A 248 -23.73 -18.78 24.15
C PRO A 248 -22.71 -19.28 23.14
N VAL A 249 -21.97 -20.31 23.54
CA VAL A 249 -20.94 -20.97 22.71
C VAL A 249 -21.61 -21.60 21.49
N PRO A 250 -21.15 -21.34 20.24
CA PRO A 250 -21.62 -22.08 19.08
C PRO A 250 -21.22 -23.56 19.24
N ARG A 251 -22.21 -24.44 19.09
CA ARG A 251 -21.97 -25.90 19.09
C ARG A 251 -21.16 -26.27 17.83
N PRO A 252 -20.21 -27.21 17.95
CA PRO A 252 -19.49 -27.74 16.80
C PRO A 252 -20.46 -28.46 15.85
N ILE A 253 -20.30 -28.18 14.55
CA ILE A 253 -20.73 -29.05 13.45
C ILE A 253 -19.80 -30.26 13.36
#